data_AF-K2D0B0-F1
#
_entry.id   AF-K2D0B0-F1
#
_cell.length_a   1.000
_cell.length_b   1.000
_cell.length_c   1.000
_cell.angle_alpha   90.00
_cell.angle_beta   90.00
_cell.angle_gamma   90.00
#
_symmetry.space_group_name_H-M   'P 1'
#
loop_
_entity.id
_entity.type
_entity.pdbx_description
1 polymer ?
#
loop_
_entity_poly.entity_id
_entity_poly.type
_entity_poly.pdbx_seq_one_letter_code
_entity_poly.pdbx_strand_id
1 'polypeptide(L)'
;MVKHDKKNIMTHEQGGTGGDGKGSSYDPVPGLVIVAGIEDMHATSIVENQFLSERVKGQIFDFVGLLERYNSKLPSERQRSPEDYAFLRHFYPAFVADRNSRASEVRSPEYEAAVDEGVNNLPMTTMAVMCMDGRVKMIHVFGFSAEIGSAIRVPGGLPKGFVRGKDGRLVLDPESSFAQQLDIALNKNRRLAEVFDSHWACKARKEEEASRGKSPQDGGLYSDVLHKKEMAAAIQEYVLETHEDTRQLALIQTTFNPITGYLYMGLETDEALAFAKDYAQRKANGNGKHADKALPVYSKEVIKAMIDEGIVISTGQLIDNDVVRRSFDENFFTVSWRDDYVNSAMNLWEGISAMRDTILPIFKRNLIALYPGLSSTDKNTQRELEERAMLLLCNAFNAYLHNRDHNEADYLQMEDEKYEEQEHYEYDEHREEGVKISRGGHPVYHIPMLVVDSEDKKNMPGATEFGGEIVRGNRLKKSVVDGSGTYTEPEEFAQA
;
A
#
# COMPACT_ATOMS: atom_id res chain seq x y z
N MET A 1 53.76 -58.61 -61.44
CA MET A 1 53.16 -59.35 -62.58
C MET A 1 51.83 -58.71 -62.92
N VAL A 2 51.80 -57.96 -64.02
CA VAL A 2 50.75 -57.88 -65.07
C VAL A 2 49.25 -57.94 -64.69
N LYS A 3 48.57 -56.88 -65.15
CA LYS A 3 47.19 -56.71 -65.68
C LYS A 3 46.02 -56.28 -64.77
N HIS A 4 45.61 -55.03 -65.00
CA HIS A 4 44.31 -54.56 -65.58
C HIS A 4 43.01 -55.18 -65.01
N ASP A 5 41.93 -54.44 -64.74
CA ASP A 5 41.42 -53.26 -65.45
C ASP A 5 40.29 -52.56 -64.65
N LYS A 6 40.20 -51.23 -64.79
CA LYS A 6 38.99 -50.36 -64.92
C LYS A 6 37.90 -50.40 -63.81
N LYS A 7 37.27 -49.29 -63.39
CA LYS A 7 37.16 -47.93 -63.96
C LYS A 7 36.53 -47.00 -62.91
N ASN A 8 37.04 -45.76 -62.94
CA ASN A 8 36.37 -44.47 -62.71
C ASN A 8 35.80 -44.12 -61.32
N ILE A 9 36.48 -43.24 -60.56
CA ILE A 9 36.66 -41.76 -60.70
C ILE A 9 35.54 -41.05 -59.91
N MET A 10 35.84 -40.65 -58.67
CA MET A 10 36.21 -39.28 -58.22
C MET A 10 34.96 -38.47 -57.85
N THR A 11 34.88 -37.75 -56.73
CA THR A 11 35.96 -37.24 -55.85
C THR A 11 35.39 -36.65 -54.56
N HIS A 12 36.28 -36.63 -53.56
CA HIS A 12 36.41 -35.69 -52.44
C HIS A 12 35.68 -35.96 -51.10
N GLU A 13 36.35 -36.83 -50.32
CA GLU A 13 36.83 -36.58 -48.94
C GLU A 13 37.38 -35.14 -48.74
N GLN A 14 37.52 -34.52 -47.56
CA GLN A 14 37.93 -34.95 -46.20
C GLN A 14 37.38 -33.91 -45.19
N GLY A 15 37.16 -34.17 -43.90
CA GLY A 15 37.41 -35.33 -43.07
C GLY A 15 37.12 -35.02 -41.58
N GLY A 16 36.93 -36.10 -40.80
CA GLY A 16 37.26 -36.29 -39.37
C GLY A 16 36.67 -35.35 -38.32
N THR A 17 36.37 -35.73 -37.08
CA THR A 17 36.37 -36.98 -36.30
C THR A 17 35.69 -36.58 -34.98
N GLY A 18 34.61 -37.24 -34.55
CA GLY A 18 34.63 -38.03 -33.30
C GLY A 18 34.19 -37.24 -32.05
N GLY A 19 33.25 -37.80 -31.27
CA GLY A 19 33.06 -37.41 -29.87
C GLY A 19 31.62 -37.21 -29.41
N ASP A 20 30.96 -38.33 -29.11
CA ASP A 20 29.89 -38.58 -28.14
C ASP A 20 29.26 -37.41 -27.34
N GLY A 21 27.92 -37.31 -27.43
CA GLY A 21 27.09 -36.57 -26.48
C GLY A 21 25.62 -36.60 -26.88
N LYS A 22 24.84 -37.51 -26.28
CA LYS A 22 23.41 -37.73 -26.55
C LYS A 22 22.58 -36.46 -26.28
N GLY A 23 22.19 -35.76 -27.34
CA GLY A 23 21.14 -34.73 -27.32
C GLY A 23 19.78 -35.37 -27.56
N SER A 24 18.89 -35.27 -26.56
CA SER A 24 17.47 -35.59 -26.70
C SER A 24 16.78 -34.41 -27.40
N SER A 25 16.24 -34.67 -28.57
CA SER A 25 15.38 -33.79 -29.36
C SER A 25 14.10 -33.44 -28.58
N TYR A 26 13.92 -32.17 -28.27
CA TYR A 26 12.60 -31.57 -28.09
C TYR A 26 12.42 -30.54 -29.19
N ASP A 27 11.40 -30.76 -30.02
CA ASP A 27 10.92 -29.83 -31.03
C ASP A 27 10.50 -28.51 -30.37
N PRO A 28 10.98 -27.35 -30.83
CA PRO A 28 10.39 -26.08 -30.44
C PRO A 28 9.04 -25.95 -31.15
N VAL A 29 7.97 -26.00 -30.34
CA VAL A 29 6.61 -25.61 -30.73
C VAL A 29 6.64 -24.15 -31.24
N PRO A 30 5.97 -23.83 -32.36
CA PRO A 30 5.93 -22.49 -32.93
C PRO A 30 5.42 -21.44 -31.95
N GLY A 31 6.09 -20.29 -31.93
CA GLY A 31 5.94 -19.22 -30.97
C GLY A 31 4.50 -18.80 -30.68
N LEU A 32 4.16 -18.84 -29.39
CA LEU A 32 3.14 -17.99 -28.81
C LEU A 32 3.69 -16.56 -28.86
N VAL A 33 3.27 -15.80 -29.86
CA VAL A 33 3.42 -14.34 -29.84
C VAL A 33 2.58 -13.84 -28.68
N ILE A 34 3.22 -13.35 -27.62
CA ILE A 34 2.56 -12.53 -26.62
C ILE A 34 2.19 -11.22 -27.34
N VAL A 35 0.98 -11.18 -27.89
CA VAL A 35 0.32 -9.93 -28.25
C VAL A 35 -0.32 -9.42 -26.97
N ALA A 36 0.50 -8.82 -26.11
CA ALA A 36 0.04 -7.95 -25.04
C ALA A 36 0.67 -6.58 -25.31
N GLY A 37 -0.16 -5.55 -25.49
CA GLY A 37 0.32 -4.17 -25.45
C GLY A 37 0.14 -3.28 -26.70
N ILE A 38 -0.77 -3.58 -27.63
CA ILE A 38 -1.13 -2.60 -28.68
C ILE A 38 -2.46 -1.90 -28.37
N GLU A 39 -3.43 -2.57 -27.76
CA GLU A 39 -4.73 -1.97 -27.47
C GLU A 39 -4.67 -0.94 -26.31
N ASP A 40 -3.86 -1.18 -25.28
CA ASP A 40 -3.67 -0.22 -24.18
C ASP A 40 -2.89 1.04 -24.60
N MET A 41 -1.89 0.92 -25.49
CA MET A 41 -1.14 2.10 -25.97
C MET A 41 -2.02 3.06 -26.80
N HIS A 42 -3.05 2.55 -27.47
CA HIS A 42 -3.96 3.38 -28.24
C HIS A 42 -4.85 4.26 -27.36
N ALA A 43 -5.31 3.75 -26.19
CA ALA A 43 -6.06 4.54 -25.22
C ALA A 43 -5.21 5.64 -24.58
N THR A 44 -3.95 5.35 -24.23
CA THR A 44 -3.00 6.35 -23.70
C THR A 44 -2.73 7.49 -24.69
N SER A 45 -2.65 7.18 -25.99
CA SER A 45 -2.34 8.19 -27.03
C SER A 45 -3.44 9.26 -27.23
N ILE A 46 -4.69 8.96 -26.89
CA ILE A 46 -5.83 9.90 -27.02
C ILE A 46 -5.90 10.81 -25.79
N VAL A 47 -5.67 10.26 -24.59
CA VAL A 47 -5.66 11.02 -23.33
C VAL A 47 -4.43 11.94 -23.23
N GLU A 48 -3.27 11.49 -23.72
CA GLU A 48 -2.02 12.27 -23.71
C GLU A 48 -2.14 13.63 -24.42
N ASN A 49 -2.91 13.73 -25.50
CA ASN A 49 -3.00 14.96 -26.29
C ASN A 49 -4.03 15.98 -25.77
N GLN A 50 -5.01 15.55 -24.96
CA GLN A 50 -6.03 16.46 -24.43
C GLN A 50 -5.60 17.17 -23.15
N PHE A 51 -4.80 16.50 -22.31
CA PHE A 51 -4.46 16.98 -20.96
C PHE A 51 -3.01 17.44 -20.79
N LEU A 52 -2.19 17.38 -21.85
CA LEU A 52 -0.84 17.92 -21.86
C LEU A 52 -0.66 18.95 -22.98
N SER A 53 -0.56 20.23 -22.62
CA SER A 53 -0.27 21.27 -23.62
C SER A 53 1.12 21.08 -24.23
N GLU A 54 1.26 21.37 -25.54
CA GLU A 54 2.55 21.33 -26.25
C GLU A 54 3.64 22.15 -25.57
N ARG A 55 3.27 23.26 -24.92
CA ARG A 55 4.20 24.08 -24.13
C ARG A 55 4.78 23.31 -22.94
N VAL A 56 3.93 22.64 -22.16
CA VAL A 56 4.37 21.86 -20.99
C VAL A 56 5.19 20.65 -21.44
N LYS A 57 4.77 19.98 -22.52
CA LYS A 57 5.55 18.90 -23.14
C LYS A 57 6.95 19.38 -23.55
N GLY A 58 7.05 20.55 -24.20
CA GLY A 58 8.34 21.17 -24.53
C GLY A 58 9.21 21.44 -23.30
N GLN A 59 8.63 21.99 -22.23
CA GLN A 59 9.35 22.23 -20.96
C GLN A 59 9.88 20.94 -20.32
N ILE A 60 9.11 19.85 -20.35
CA ILE A 60 9.53 18.53 -19.86
C ILE A 60 10.73 18.03 -20.68
N PHE A 61 10.66 18.12 -22.01
CA PHE A 61 11.73 17.66 -22.88
C PHE A 61 13.01 18.50 -22.71
N ASP A 62 12.87 19.82 -22.56
CA ASP A 62 13.98 20.73 -22.27
C ASP A 62 14.65 20.40 -20.93
N PHE A 63 13.84 20.08 -19.90
CA PHE A 63 14.33 19.65 -18.59
C PHE A 63 15.08 18.33 -18.67
N VAL A 64 14.52 17.29 -19.30
CA VAL A 64 15.21 16.00 -19.46
C VAL A 64 16.50 16.18 -20.28
N GLY A 65 16.47 16.99 -21.34
CA GLY A 65 17.68 17.33 -22.09
C GLY A 65 18.73 18.09 -21.27
N LEU A 66 18.32 18.89 -20.28
CA LEU A 66 19.24 19.52 -19.34
C LEU A 66 19.89 18.48 -18.42
N LEU A 67 19.13 17.54 -17.89
CA LEU A 67 19.64 16.43 -17.06
C LEU A 67 20.66 15.59 -17.84
N GLU A 68 20.33 15.22 -19.09
CA GLU A 68 21.22 14.45 -19.96
C GLU A 68 22.53 15.19 -20.27
N ARG A 69 22.47 16.49 -20.54
CA ARG A 69 23.69 17.31 -20.69
C ARG A 69 24.52 17.34 -19.41
N TYR A 70 23.86 17.44 -18.25
CA TYR A 70 24.54 17.45 -16.95
C TYR A 70 25.17 16.09 -16.61
N ASN A 71 24.58 14.99 -17.09
CA ASN A 71 25.09 13.63 -16.91
C ASN A 71 26.56 13.48 -17.27
N SER A 72 26.97 14.05 -18.41
CA SER A 72 28.36 14.02 -18.89
C SER A 72 29.37 14.67 -17.94
N LYS A 73 28.90 15.48 -16.98
CA LYS A 73 29.71 16.15 -15.96
C LYS A 73 29.80 15.37 -14.64
N LEU A 74 29.01 14.30 -14.50
CA LEU A 74 29.07 13.43 -13.32
C LEU A 74 30.24 12.45 -13.43
N PRO A 75 30.78 11.98 -12.28
CA PRO A 75 31.69 10.83 -12.26
C PRO A 75 31.07 9.62 -12.98
N SER A 76 31.89 8.84 -13.69
CA SER A 76 31.44 7.71 -14.54
C SER A 76 30.49 6.75 -13.83
N GLU A 77 30.73 6.48 -12.55
CA GLU A 77 29.95 5.59 -11.70
C GLU A 77 28.56 6.12 -11.31
N ARG A 78 28.28 7.40 -11.61
CA ARG A 78 26.98 8.05 -11.40
C ARG A 78 26.31 8.48 -12.71
N GLN A 79 26.96 8.22 -13.84
CA GLN A 79 26.39 8.54 -15.14
C GLN A 79 25.23 7.58 -15.42
N ARG A 80 24.12 8.15 -15.85
CA ARG A 80 22.92 7.45 -16.30
C ARG A 80 23.03 7.10 -17.78
N SER A 81 22.33 6.05 -18.19
CA SER A 81 22.33 5.59 -19.57
C SER A 81 21.47 6.51 -20.47
N PRO A 82 21.68 6.56 -21.79
CA PRO A 82 20.74 7.19 -22.72
C PRO A 82 19.30 6.67 -22.59
N GLU A 83 19.15 5.38 -22.28
CA GLU A 83 17.89 4.69 -22.06
C GLU A 83 17.12 5.29 -20.87
N ASP A 84 17.82 5.67 -19.79
CA ASP A 84 17.23 6.36 -18.64
C ASP A 84 16.59 7.70 -19.06
N TYR A 85 17.25 8.44 -19.95
CA TYR A 85 16.71 9.70 -20.46
C TYR A 85 15.56 9.50 -21.46
N ALA A 86 15.58 8.41 -22.23
CA ALA A 86 14.45 8.02 -23.08
C ALA A 86 13.22 7.66 -22.23
N PHE A 87 13.43 6.87 -21.16
CA PHE A 87 12.41 6.58 -20.15
C PHE A 87 11.81 7.87 -19.60
N LEU A 88 12.63 8.82 -19.12
CA LEU A 88 12.12 10.08 -18.55
C LEU A 88 11.32 10.92 -19.56
N ARG A 89 11.71 10.91 -20.85
CA ARG A 89 10.98 11.61 -21.91
C ARG A 89 9.63 10.99 -22.21
N HIS A 90 9.43 9.71 -21.97
CA HIS A 90 8.12 9.04 -22.09
C HIS A 90 7.31 9.14 -20.81
N PHE A 91 7.94 8.87 -19.67
CA PHE A 91 7.31 8.82 -18.36
C PHE A 91 6.72 10.18 -17.94
N TYR A 92 7.50 11.27 -18.00
CA TYR A 92 7.02 12.56 -17.49
C TYR A 92 5.80 13.13 -18.24
N PRO A 93 5.75 13.13 -19.58
CA PRO A 93 4.55 13.55 -20.29
C PRO A 93 3.32 12.74 -19.91
N ALA A 94 3.43 11.41 -19.92
CA ALA A 94 2.33 10.52 -19.59
C ALA A 94 1.86 10.73 -18.14
N PHE A 95 2.79 10.86 -17.20
CA PHE A 95 2.50 11.14 -15.79
C PHE A 95 1.78 12.49 -15.59
N VAL A 96 2.24 13.55 -16.27
CA VAL A 96 1.60 14.86 -16.19
C VAL A 96 0.22 14.86 -16.83
N ALA A 97 0.06 14.16 -17.96
CA ALA A 97 -1.24 14.02 -18.62
C ALA A 97 -2.25 13.29 -17.72
N ASP A 98 -1.85 12.16 -17.14
CA ASP A 98 -2.68 11.36 -16.23
C ASP A 98 -3.08 12.16 -14.97
N ARG A 99 -2.11 12.85 -14.36
CA ARG A 99 -2.40 13.75 -13.23
C ARG A 99 -3.37 14.87 -13.61
N ASN A 100 -3.24 15.46 -14.79
CA ASN A 100 -4.12 16.52 -15.25
C ASN A 100 -5.52 16.00 -15.57
N SER A 101 -5.64 14.79 -16.15
CA SER A 101 -6.91 14.11 -16.36
C SER A 101 -7.65 13.92 -15.04
N ARG A 102 -6.96 13.33 -14.06
CA ARG A 102 -7.50 13.13 -12.72
C ARG A 102 -7.84 14.43 -11.99
N ALA A 103 -7.03 15.47 -12.16
CA ALA A 103 -7.32 16.80 -11.64
C ALA A 103 -8.55 17.45 -12.31
N SER A 104 -8.90 17.04 -13.54
CA SER A 104 -10.13 17.46 -14.20
C SER A 104 -11.33 16.69 -13.65
N GLU A 105 -11.20 15.39 -13.42
CA GLU A 105 -12.25 14.55 -12.83
C GLU A 105 -12.66 15.03 -11.44
N VAL A 106 -11.70 15.33 -10.56
CA VAL A 106 -11.99 15.84 -9.20
C VAL A 106 -12.59 17.24 -9.15
N ARG A 107 -12.59 17.97 -10.28
CA ARG A 107 -13.24 19.28 -10.41
C ARG A 107 -14.63 19.18 -11.06
N SER A 108 -15.10 17.96 -11.33
CA SER A 108 -16.44 17.75 -11.88
C SER A 108 -17.50 17.94 -10.78
N PRO A 109 -18.67 18.52 -11.10
CA PRO A 109 -19.79 18.62 -10.16
C PRO A 109 -20.23 17.28 -9.60
N GLU A 110 -20.13 16.22 -10.39
CA GLU A 110 -20.43 14.84 -9.98
C GLU A 110 -19.47 14.40 -8.87
N TYR A 111 -18.18 14.71 -9.00
CA TYR A 111 -17.23 14.41 -7.93
C TYR A 111 -17.44 15.27 -6.67
N GLU A 112 -17.77 16.55 -6.82
CA GLU A 112 -18.11 17.42 -5.69
C GLU A 112 -19.28 16.84 -4.87
N ALA A 113 -20.29 16.25 -5.53
CA ALA A 113 -21.39 15.57 -4.86
C ALA A 113 -20.91 14.35 -4.04
N ALA A 114 -19.95 13.57 -4.54
CA ALA A 114 -19.36 12.47 -3.79
C ALA A 114 -18.61 12.96 -2.55
N VAL A 115 -17.88 14.08 -2.68
CA VAL A 115 -17.16 14.71 -1.56
C VAL A 115 -18.13 15.18 -0.49
N ASP A 116 -19.21 15.88 -0.88
CA ASP A 116 -20.23 16.32 0.05
C ASP A 116 -20.88 15.14 0.78
N GLU A 117 -21.23 14.07 0.07
CA GLU A 117 -21.82 12.87 0.67
C GLU A 117 -20.84 12.20 1.67
N GLY A 118 -19.58 12.03 1.29
CA GLY A 118 -18.57 11.45 2.18
C GLY A 118 -18.30 12.28 3.43
N VAL A 119 -18.14 13.61 3.27
CA VAL A 119 -17.93 14.53 4.40
C VAL A 119 -19.14 14.58 5.33
N ASN A 120 -20.37 14.47 4.79
CA ASN A 120 -21.59 14.46 5.60
C ASN A 120 -21.81 13.15 6.36
N ASN A 121 -21.26 12.04 5.85
CA ASN A 121 -21.35 10.73 6.52
C ASN A 121 -20.32 10.55 7.64
N LEU A 122 -19.14 11.18 7.52
CA LEU A 122 -18.10 11.08 8.55
C LEU A 122 -18.39 12.02 9.74
N PRO A 123 -18.41 11.51 10.98
CA PRO A 123 -18.69 12.35 12.16
C PRO A 123 -17.54 13.28 12.53
N MET A 124 -16.31 13.00 12.06
CA MET A 124 -15.10 13.78 12.30
C MET A 124 -14.32 14.01 11.00
N THR A 125 -13.48 15.04 10.95
CA THR A 125 -12.48 15.13 9.88
C THR A 125 -11.47 14.02 10.10
N THR A 126 -11.35 13.08 9.18
CA THR A 126 -10.42 11.95 9.30
C THR A 126 -9.07 12.27 8.65
N MET A 127 -8.00 12.09 9.40
CA MET A 127 -6.62 12.12 8.94
C MET A 127 -5.97 10.77 9.26
N ALA A 128 -4.97 10.36 8.48
CA ALA A 128 -4.28 9.10 8.70
C ALA A 128 -2.76 9.22 8.57
N VAL A 129 -2.04 8.43 9.37
CA VAL A 129 -0.63 8.16 9.22
C VAL A 129 -0.48 6.74 8.68
N MET A 130 -0.04 6.63 7.44
CA MET A 130 0.04 5.34 6.73
C MET A 130 1.44 5.08 6.19
N CYS A 131 1.71 3.82 5.84
CA CYS A 131 2.90 3.49 5.10
C CYS A 131 2.88 4.07 3.68
N MET A 132 4.06 4.36 3.13
CA MET A 132 4.22 4.65 1.71
C MET A 132 4.10 3.41 0.81
N ASP A 133 3.87 2.23 1.37
CA ASP A 133 3.56 1.02 0.62
C ASP A 133 2.40 1.29 -0.35
N GLY A 134 2.63 1.08 -1.65
CA GLY A 134 1.66 1.41 -2.72
C GLY A 134 0.31 0.72 -2.57
N ARG A 135 0.24 -0.39 -1.83
CA ARG A 135 -0.99 -1.11 -1.52
C ARG A 135 -1.84 -0.41 -0.46
N VAL A 136 -1.22 0.46 0.33
CA VAL A 136 -1.78 1.10 1.52
C VAL A 136 -2.04 2.59 1.26
N LYS A 137 -3.26 2.89 0.81
CA LYS A 137 -3.74 4.26 0.55
C LYS A 137 -5.13 4.45 1.14
N MET A 138 -5.49 5.68 1.50
CA MET A 138 -6.84 6.01 1.98
C MET A 138 -7.95 5.46 1.07
N ILE A 139 -7.76 5.55 -0.25
CA ILE A 139 -8.73 5.02 -1.22
C ILE A 139 -8.78 3.49 -1.28
N HIS A 140 -7.66 2.80 -1.07
CA HIS A 140 -7.64 1.33 -1.01
C HIS A 140 -8.16 0.81 0.34
N VAL A 141 -7.83 1.51 1.43
CA VAL A 141 -8.21 1.09 2.78
C VAL A 141 -9.66 1.43 3.07
N PHE A 142 -10.11 2.65 2.76
CA PHE A 142 -11.44 3.14 3.17
C PHE A 142 -12.32 3.57 2.00
N GLY A 143 -11.84 3.51 0.74
CA GLY A 143 -12.55 4.12 -0.38
C GLY A 143 -12.57 5.65 -0.34
N PHE A 144 -11.74 6.26 0.51
CA PHE A 144 -11.65 7.71 0.66
C PHE A 144 -10.90 8.29 -0.53
N SER A 145 -11.68 8.76 -1.50
CA SER A 145 -11.21 9.50 -2.66
C SER A 145 -10.65 10.88 -2.24
N ALA A 146 -9.96 11.55 -3.14
CA ALA A 146 -9.39 12.87 -2.90
C ALA A 146 -10.39 13.85 -2.26
N GLU A 147 -9.89 14.71 -1.36
CA GLU A 147 -10.68 15.68 -0.59
C GLU A 147 -11.58 15.06 0.49
N ILE A 148 -11.73 13.73 0.53
CA ILE A 148 -12.37 13.01 1.62
C ILE A 148 -11.29 12.42 2.52
N GLY A 149 -11.14 13.02 3.70
CA GLY A 149 -10.04 12.72 4.61
C GLY A 149 -8.68 13.15 4.08
N SER A 150 -7.61 12.79 4.79
CA SER A 150 -6.23 13.11 4.41
C SER A 150 -5.26 12.09 4.97
N ALA A 151 -4.08 11.95 4.36
CA ALA A 151 -3.05 11.08 4.90
C ALA A 151 -1.64 11.64 4.77
N ILE A 152 -0.84 11.42 5.81
CA ILE A 152 0.61 11.51 5.80
C ILE A 152 1.14 10.11 5.53
N ARG A 153 1.93 9.95 4.47
CA ARG A 153 2.50 8.67 4.06
C ARG A 153 4.02 8.72 4.14
N VAL A 154 4.58 7.83 4.95
CA VAL A 154 6.02 7.73 5.21
C VAL A 154 6.41 6.25 5.37
N PRO A 155 7.69 5.86 5.24
CA PRO A 155 8.11 4.48 5.51
C PRO A 155 7.60 3.96 6.86
N GLY A 156 6.88 2.85 6.85
CA GLY A 156 6.29 2.23 8.05
C GLY A 156 5.15 3.03 8.71
N GLY A 157 4.76 4.20 8.17
CA GLY A 157 3.86 5.11 8.88
C GLY A 157 4.51 5.70 10.14
N LEU A 158 5.81 5.98 10.10
CA LEU A 158 6.59 6.54 11.21
C LEU A 158 7.10 7.95 10.87
N PRO A 159 6.32 9.03 11.12
CA PRO A 159 6.72 10.38 10.84
C PRO A 159 7.96 10.78 11.63
N LYS A 160 8.83 11.59 11.02
CA LYS A 160 9.93 12.25 11.73
C LYS A 160 9.32 13.29 12.68
N GLY A 161 9.57 13.13 13.98
CA GLY A 161 9.02 14.00 15.04
C GLY A 161 8.76 13.27 16.34
N PHE A 162 8.57 11.95 16.28
CA PHE A 162 8.49 11.12 17.48
C PHE A 162 9.89 10.77 17.97
N VAL A 163 10.26 11.28 19.15
CA VAL A 163 11.59 11.11 19.74
C VAL A 163 11.48 10.46 21.11
N ARG A 164 12.44 9.58 21.46
CA ARG A 164 12.50 8.98 22.79
C ARG A 164 13.08 10.00 23.76
N GLY A 165 12.32 10.36 24.80
CA GLY A 165 12.76 11.15 25.93
C GLY A 165 13.79 10.41 26.80
N LYS A 166 14.36 11.12 27.78
CA LYS A 166 15.35 10.56 28.73
C LYS A 166 14.77 9.44 29.61
N ASP A 167 13.46 9.45 29.82
CA ASP A 167 12.70 8.44 30.55
C ASP A 167 12.32 7.23 29.68
N GLY A 168 12.72 7.24 28.40
CA GLY A 168 12.40 6.20 27.43
C GLY A 168 11.00 6.29 26.81
N ARG A 169 10.17 7.27 27.20
CA ARG A 169 8.86 7.48 26.60
C ARG A 169 9.00 8.16 25.24
N LEU A 170 8.07 7.87 24.35
CA LEU A 170 7.99 8.57 23.08
C LEU A 170 7.28 9.91 23.30
N VAL A 171 7.86 10.99 22.78
CA VAL A 171 7.26 12.33 22.81
C VAL A 171 7.22 12.90 21.39
N LEU A 172 6.24 13.74 21.11
CA LEU A 172 6.17 14.46 19.85
C LEU A 172 6.96 15.77 19.97
N ASP A 173 8.00 15.92 19.15
CA ASP A 173 8.77 17.16 19.04
C ASP A 173 7.87 18.30 18.49
N PRO A 174 7.63 19.36 19.27
CA PRO A 174 6.81 20.49 18.86
C PRO A 174 7.31 21.21 17.60
N GLU A 175 8.61 21.15 17.31
CA GLU A 175 9.21 21.77 16.12
C GLU A 175 9.09 20.89 14.87
N SER A 176 8.62 19.64 15.01
CA SER A 176 8.52 18.70 13.91
C SER A 176 7.46 19.08 12.88
N SER A 177 7.69 18.68 11.62
CA SER A 177 6.73 18.88 10.53
C SER A 177 5.39 18.18 10.76
N PHE A 178 5.36 17.11 11.55
CA PHE A 178 4.13 16.41 11.92
C PHE A 178 3.33 17.23 12.95
N ALA A 179 3.98 17.71 14.02
CA ALA A 179 3.34 18.57 15.02
C ALA A 179 2.72 19.81 14.39
N GLN A 180 3.46 20.50 13.51
CA GLN A 180 2.93 21.67 12.79
C GLN A 180 1.71 21.34 11.92
N GLN A 181 1.67 20.17 11.28
CA GLN A 181 0.51 19.73 10.49
C GLN A 181 -0.69 19.40 11.37
N LEU A 182 -0.45 18.73 12.50
CA LEU A 182 -1.47 18.44 13.50
C LEU A 182 -2.08 19.74 14.06
N ASP A 183 -1.25 20.74 14.40
CA ASP A 183 -1.70 22.06 14.84
C ASP A 183 -2.58 22.75 13.80
N ILE A 184 -2.16 22.73 12.53
CA ILE A 184 -2.96 23.28 11.43
C ILE A 184 -4.30 22.56 11.33
N ALA A 185 -4.32 21.24 11.47
CA ALA A 185 -5.53 20.43 11.41
C ALA A 185 -6.50 20.74 12.56
N LEU A 186 -6.01 20.77 13.81
CA LEU A 186 -6.78 21.06 15.01
C LEU A 186 -7.28 22.51 15.06
N ASN A 187 -6.52 23.45 14.50
CA ASN A 187 -6.96 24.85 14.40
C ASN A 187 -8.08 25.04 13.39
N LYS A 188 -8.08 24.26 12.30
CA LYS A 188 -9.12 24.30 11.26
C LYS A 188 -10.35 23.49 11.63
N ASN A 189 -10.16 22.36 12.30
CA ASN A 189 -11.21 21.39 12.59
C ASN A 189 -11.41 21.29 14.09
N ARG A 190 -12.64 21.52 14.55
CA ARG A 190 -12.96 21.34 15.98
C ARG A 190 -12.92 19.86 16.41
N ARG A 191 -13.05 18.94 15.45
CA ARG A 191 -13.12 17.49 15.67
C ARG A 191 -12.24 16.81 14.63
N LEU A 192 -11.28 16.03 15.11
CA LEU A 192 -10.29 15.36 14.28
C LEU A 192 -10.21 13.89 14.71
N ALA A 193 -10.21 12.99 13.75
CA ALA A 193 -9.82 11.60 13.96
C ALA A 193 -8.46 11.40 13.29
N GLU A 194 -7.45 10.98 14.03
CA GLU A 194 -6.14 10.63 13.51
C GLU A 194 -5.97 9.11 13.56
N VAL A 195 -5.90 8.50 12.37
CA VAL A 195 -5.86 7.04 12.18
C VAL A 195 -4.41 6.59 11.97
N PHE A 196 -3.92 5.70 12.83
CA PHE A 196 -2.63 5.03 12.66
C PHE A 196 -2.85 3.66 12.04
N ASP A 197 -2.32 3.44 10.83
CA ASP A 197 -2.42 2.13 10.19
C ASP A 197 -1.14 1.32 10.35
N SER A 198 -1.24 0.16 11.00
CA SER A 198 -0.20 -0.87 11.11
C SER A 198 -0.42 -1.98 10.09
N HIS A 199 -0.28 -1.72 8.79
CA HIS A 199 -0.61 -2.75 7.80
C HIS A 199 0.23 -4.04 7.90
N TRP A 200 -0.40 -5.15 7.49
CA TRP A 200 0.22 -6.47 7.42
C TRP A 200 1.36 -6.50 6.40
N ALA A 201 2.40 -7.30 6.71
CA ALA A 201 3.58 -7.51 5.85
C ALA A 201 4.27 -6.19 5.42
N CYS A 202 4.37 -5.22 6.33
CA CYS A 202 5.11 -4.00 6.07
C CYS A 202 6.60 -4.27 5.89
N LYS A 203 7.09 -4.13 4.65
CA LYS A 203 8.51 -4.33 4.32
C LYS A 203 9.42 -3.39 5.13
N ALA A 204 8.99 -2.13 5.30
CA ALA A 204 9.75 -1.15 6.08
C ALA A 204 9.96 -1.56 7.54
N ARG A 205 8.91 -2.12 8.17
CA ARG A 205 8.99 -2.59 9.55
C ARG A 205 9.82 -3.86 9.67
N LYS A 206 9.67 -4.80 8.74
CA LYS A 206 10.47 -6.03 8.70
C LYS A 206 11.96 -5.71 8.66
N GLU A 207 12.35 -4.76 7.82
CA GLU A 207 13.76 -4.42 7.63
C GLU A 207 14.32 -3.54 8.76
N GLU A 208 13.50 -2.65 9.33
CA GLU A 208 13.86 -1.95 10.56
C GLU A 208 14.16 -2.93 11.70
N GLU A 209 13.31 -3.93 11.93
CA GLU A 209 13.55 -4.96 12.94
C GLU A 209 14.78 -5.83 12.59
N ALA A 210 14.99 -6.17 11.31
CA ALA A 210 16.17 -6.89 10.84
C ALA A 210 17.48 -6.13 11.11
N SER A 211 17.49 -4.81 10.89
CA SER A 211 18.65 -3.96 11.18
C SER A 211 19.02 -3.94 12.67
N ARG A 212 18.06 -4.26 13.55
CA ARG A 212 18.24 -4.39 15.01
C ARG A 212 18.58 -5.82 15.44
N GLY A 213 18.87 -6.71 14.48
CA GLY A 213 19.20 -8.11 14.73
C GLY A 213 18.00 -8.99 15.09
N LYS A 214 16.77 -8.54 14.81
CA LYS A 214 15.55 -9.31 15.04
C LYS A 214 15.01 -9.86 13.73
N SER A 215 14.35 -11.01 13.77
CA SER A 215 13.67 -11.59 12.60
C SER A 215 12.22 -11.88 12.97
N PRO A 216 11.34 -10.85 12.97
CA PRO A 216 9.96 -11.02 13.38
C PRO A 216 9.22 -11.93 12.40
N GLN A 217 8.46 -12.89 12.92
CA GLN A 217 7.70 -13.86 12.12
C GLN A 217 6.49 -13.21 11.42
N ASP A 218 5.94 -12.14 11.99
CA ASP A 218 4.81 -11.36 11.45
C ASP A 218 5.26 -10.17 10.60
N GLY A 219 6.52 -10.15 10.14
CA GLY A 219 7.07 -9.02 9.39
C GLY A 219 7.20 -7.73 10.21
N GLY A 220 7.13 -7.80 11.53
CA GLY A 220 7.25 -6.64 12.42
C GLY A 220 5.91 -5.99 12.78
N LEU A 221 4.79 -6.64 12.49
CA LEU A 221 3.45 -6.14 12.78
C LEU A 221 3.26 -5.86 14.28
N TYR A 222 3.62 -6.80 15.17
CA TYR A 222 3.50 -6.59 16.61
C TYR A 222 4.28 -5.36 17.10
N SER A 223 5.52 -5.19 16.64
CA SER A 223 6.33 -4.05 17.07
C SER A 223 5.82 -2.73 16.52
N ASP A 224 5.25 -2.75 15.31
CA ASP A 224 4.63 -1.59 14.69
C ASP A 224 3.35 -1.16 15.40
N VAL A 225 2.49 -2.12 15.75
CA VAL A 225 1.27 -1.89 16.53
C VAL A 225 1.60 -1.24 17.87
N LEU A 226 2.63 -1.75 18.56
CA LEU A 226 3.08 -1.18 19.83
C LEU A 226 3.65 0.23 19.65
N HIS A 227 4.43 0.48 18.60
CA HIS A 227 5.01 1.79 18.34
C HIS A 227 3.91 2.83 18.06
N LYS A 228 2.90 2.49 17.26
CA LYS A 228 1.78 3.39 16.96
C LYS A 228 0.90 3.68 18.16
N LYS A 229 0.77 2.73 19.09
CA LYS A 229 0.17 2.98 20.40
C LYS A 229 0.95 4.01 21.22
N GLU A 230 2.29 3.94 21.20
CA GLU A 230 3.15 4.95 21.85
C GLU A 230 3.05 6.32 21.15
N MET A 231 2.95 6.36 19.82
CA MET A 231 2.75 7.60 19.06
C MET A 231 1.41 8.26 19.39
N ALA A 232 0.34 7.47 19.48
CA ALA A 232 -0.97 7.96 19.89
C ALA A 232 -0.90 8.59 21.30
N ALA A 233 -0.26 7.91 22.27
CA ALA A 233 -0.07 8.47 23.60
C ALA A 233 0.73 9.79 23.58
N ALA A 234 1.80 9.86 22.80
CA ALA A 234 2.62 11.07 22.64
C ALA A 234 1.84 12.25 22.03
N ILE A 235 0.96 11.98 21.06
CA ILE A 235 0.07 12.99 20.48
C ILE A 235 -0.94 13.47 21.52
N GLN A 236 -1.54 12.54 22.27
CA GLN A 236 -2.52 12.89 23.29
C GLN A 236 -1.92 13.84 24.33
N GLU A 237 -0.70 13.55 24.80
CA GLU A 237 0.05 14.40 25.73
C GLU A 237 0.34 15.77 25.10
N TYR A 238 0.90 15.80 23.89
CA TYR A 238 1.18 17.04 23.16
C TYR A 238 -0.06 17.93 23.00
N VAL A 239 -1.21 17.35 22.62
CA VAL A 239 -2.45 18.10 22.39
C VAL A 239 -3.01 18.65 23.70
N LEU A 240 -2.93 17.89 24.80
CA LEU A 240 -3.33 18.38 26.13
C LEU A 240 -2.46 19.55 26.62
N GLU A 241 -1.19 19.59 26.23
CA GLU A 241 -0.27 20.68 26.62
C GLU A 241 -0.41 21.94 25.76
N THR A 242 -0.78 21.79 24.48
CA THR A 242 -0.69 22.87 23.49
C THR A 242 -2.04 23.41 23.01
N HIS A 243 -3.13 22.66 23.18
CA HIS A 243 -4.47 23.05 22.73
C HIS A 243 -5.46 23.11 23.90
N GLU A 244 -6.46 23.98 23.78
CA GLU A 244 -7.55 24.07 24.75
C GLU A 244 -8.44 22.82 24.72
N ASP A 245 -9.03 22.44 25.86
CA ASP A 245 -9.97 21.31 26.06
C ASP A 245 -11.23 21.31 25.16
N THR A 246 -11.40 22.31 24.30
CA THR A 246 -12.55 22.43 23.39
C THR A 246 -12.37 21.66 22.07
N ARG A 247 -11.15 21.20 21.77
CA ARG A 247 -10.83 20.37 20.61
C ARG A 247 -11.07 18.90 20.93
N GLN A 248 -11.72 18.19 20.02
CA GLN A 248 -11.90 16.74 20.12
C GLN A 248 -10.93 16.04 19.17
N LEU A 249 -10.04 15.21 19.73
CA LEU A 249 -9.16 14.35 18.97
C LEU A 249 -9.46 12.89 19.31
N ALA A 250 -9.81 12.09 18.30
CA ALA A 250 -9.89 10.64 18.41
C ALA A 250 -8.62 10.02 17.81
N LEU A 251 -7.89 9.24 18.60
CA LEU A 251 -6.72 8.50 18.13
C LEU A 251 -7.15 7.06 17.89
N ILE A 252 -7.20 6.68 16.61
CA ILE A 252 -7.74 5.38 16.18
C ILE A 252 -6.59 4.60 15.56
N GLN A 253 -6.46 3.33 15.92
CA GLN A 253 -5.47 2.45 15.29
C GLN A 253 -6.19 1.35 14.51
N THR A 254 -5.71 1.08 13.30
CA THR A 254 -6.17 0.01 12.43
C THR A 254 -4.98 -0.81 11.95
N THR A 255 -5.25 -2.01 11.46
CA THR A 255 -4.27 -2.83 10.73
C THR A 255 -4.91 -3.29 9.45
N PHE A 256 -4.56 -2.65 8.34
CA PHE A 256 -5.00 -3.05 7.01
C PHE A 256 -4.24 -4.29 6.53
N ASN A 257 -4.94 -5.27 5.95
CA ASN A 257 -4.31 -6.39 5.27
C ASN A 257 -4.32 -6.14 3.76
N PRO A 258 -3.19 -5.72 3.16
CA PRO A 258 -3.14 -5.45 1.73
C PRO A 258 -3.35 -6.71 0.88
N ILE A 259 -3.22 -7.90 1.45
CA ILE A 259 -3.42 -9.17 0.74
C ILE A 259 -4.92 -9.44 0.48
N THR A 260 -5.79 -9.03 1.40
CA THR A 260 -7.23 -9.34 1.33
C THR A 260 -8.10 -8.10 1.11
N GLY A 261 -7.57 -6.89 1.37
CA GLY A 261 -8.31 -5.63 1.37
C GLY A 261 -9.04 -5.35 2.69
N TYR A 262 -9.14 -6.32 3.59
CA TYR A 262 -9.84 -6.17 4.87
C TYR A 262 -8.91 -5.63 5.96
N LEU A 263 -9.47 -4.94 6.96
CA LEU A 263 -8.76 -4.43 8.12
C LEU A 263 -9.16 -5.13 9.42
N TYR A 264 -8.23 -5.06 10.37
CA TYR A 264 -8.43 -5.41 11.78
C TYR A 264 -8.42 -4.16 12.67
N MET A 265 -9.23 -4.17 13.72
CA MET A 265 -9.24 -3.14 14.77
C MET A 265 -9.19 -3.80 16.14
N GLY A 266 -8.38 -3.27 17.06
CA GLY A 266 -8.22 -3.80 18.42
C GLY A 266 -6.85 -4.42 18.73
N LEU A 267 -5.95 -4.54 17.75
CA LEU A 267 -4.61 -5.13 17.97
C LEU A 267 -3.75 -4.30 18.93
N GLU A 268 -4.05 -3.02 19.11
CA GLU A 268 -3.38 -2.12 20.04
C GLU A 268 -3.88 -2.24 21.49
N THR A 269 -4.97 -2.96 21.73
CA THR A 269 -5.52 -3.14 23.07
C THR A 269 -4.54 -3.90 23.97
N ASP A 270 -4.60 -3.64 25.29
CA ASP A 270 -3.74 -4.36 26.25
C ASP A 270 -4.03 -5.86 26.23
N GLU A 271 -5.29 -6.25 25.99
CA GLU A 271 -5.72 -7.64 25.87
C GLU A 271 -5.10 -8.34 24.65
N ALA A 272 -5.17 -7.72 23.47
CA ALA A 272 -4.53 -8.27 22.27
C ALA A 272 -2.99 -8.38 22.43
N LEU A 273 -2.35 -7.33 22.94
CA LEU A 273 -0.90 -7.33 23.17
C LEU A 273 -0.49 -8.45 24.15
N ALA A 274 -1.25 -8.63 25.24
CA ALA A 274 -1.02 -9.70 26.20
C ALA A 274 -1.22 -11.08 25.56
N PHE A 275 -2.29 -11.27 24.79
CA PHE A 275 -2.59 -12.53 24.11
C PHE A 275 -1.47 -12.96 23.16
N ALA A 276 -0.97 -12.05 22.31
CA ALA A 276 0.13 -12.33 21.39
C ALA A 276 1.42 -12.72 22.13
N LYS A 277 1.71 -12.05 23.24
CA LYS A 277 2.87 -12.35 24.10
C LYS A 277 2.74 -13.72 24.76
N ASP A 278 1.58 -14.03 25.33
CA ASP A 278 1.31 -15.30 26.01
C ASP A 278 1.32 -16.46 25.02
N TYR A 279 0.80 -16.27 23.80
CA TYR A 279 0.90 -17.26 22.73
C TYR A 279 2.35 -17.56 22.37
N ALA A 280 3.17 -16.53 22.14
CA ALA A 280 4.59 -16.69 21.82
C ALA A 280 5.35 -17.44 22.93
N GLN A 281 5.09 -17.11 24.19
CA GLN A 281 5.69 -17.79 25.35
C GLN A 281 5.29 -19.26 25.43
N ARG A 282 4.00 -19.58 25.23
CA ARG A 282 3.50 -20.98 25.21
C ARG A 282 4.15 -21.79 24.08
N LYS A 283 4.23 -21.23 22.87
CA LYS A 283 4.85 -21.88 21.71
C LYS A 283 6.35 -22.10 21.90
N ALA A 284 7.05 -21.20 22.61
CA ALA A 284 8.45 -21.38 22.97
C ALA A 284 8.67 -22.47 24.03
N ASN A 285 7.85 -22.51 25.08
CA ASN A 285 7.89 -23.53 26.12
C ASN A 285 7.67 -24.94 25.54
N GLY A 286 6.70 -25.10 24.64
CA GLY A 286 6.42 -26.38 23.98
C GLY A 286 7.57 -26.91 23.11
N ASN A 287 8.47 -26.03 22.67
CA ASN A 287 9.61 -26.37 21.81
C ASN A 287 10.95 -26.45 22.57
N GLY A 288 10.93 -26.43 23.91
CA GLY A 288 12.16 -26.43 24.73
C GLY A 288 13.04 -25.19 24.55
N LYS A 289 12.49 -24.09 24.02
CA LYS A 289 13.19 -22.81 23.86
C LYS A 289 13.00 -21.94 25.11
N HIS A 290 13.95 -21.03 25.32
CA HIS A 290 13.89 -19.97 26.33
C HIS A 290 12.64 -19.08 26.11
N ALA A 291 11.55 -19.36 26.84
CA ALA A 291 10.30 -18.62 26.69
C ALA A 291 10.40 -17.15 27.07
N ASP A 292 11.38 -16.78 27.91
CA ASP A 292 11.74 -15.40 28.22
C ASP A 292 12.26 -14.61 27.00
N LYS A 293 12.69 -15.31 25.95
CA LYS A 293 13.20 -14.71 24.69
C LYS A 293 12.24 -14.85 23.51
N ALA A 294 11.03 -15.37 23.74
CA ALA A 294 10.04 -15.49 22.68
C ALA A 294 9.58 -14.10 22.24
N LEU A 295 9.70 -13.80 20.94
CA LEU A 295 9.19 -12.57 20.37
C LEU A 295 7.66 -12.70 20.17
N PRO A 296 6.85 -11.77 20.70
CA PRO A 296 5.42 -11.73 20.39
C PRO A 296 5.19 -11.62 18.88
N VAL A 297 4.08 -12.18 18.42
CA VAL A 297 3.78 -12.29 16.99
C VAL A 297 2.27 -12.20 16.74
N TYR A 298 1.88 -11.45 15.72
CA TYR A 298 0.54 -11.49 15.14
C TYR A 298 0.51 -12.39 13.90
N SER A 299 0.67 -13.71 14.10
CA SER A 299 0.51 -14.68 13.01
C SER A 299 -0.96 -14.87 12.65
N LYS A 300 -1.26 -15.43 11.46
CA LYS A 300 -2.63 -15.80 11.06
C LYS A 300 -3.36 -16.62 12.14
N GLU A 301 -2.66 -17.61 12.72
CA GLU A 301 -3.15 -18.43 13.84
C GLU A 301 -3.59 -17.58 15.05
N VAL A 302 -2.76 -16.61 15.44
CA VAL A 302 -3.01 -15.74 16.61
C VAL A 302 -4.18 -14.80 16.32
N ILE A 303 -4.18 -14.19 15.13
CA ILE A 303 -5.24 -13.28 14.69
C ILE A 303 -6.58 -14.00 14.63
N LYS A 304 -6.62 -15.22 14.08
CA LYS A 304 -7.82 -16.04 14.08
C LYS A 304 -8.34 -16.28 15.49
N ALA A 305 -7.48 -16.68 16.42
CA ALA A 305 -7.87 -16.93 17.80
C ALA A 305 -8.41 -15.66 18.48
N MET A 306 -7.78 -14.51 18.25
CA MET A 306 -8.27 -13.22 18.77
C MET A 306 -9.65 -12.83 18.20
N ILE A 307 -9.88 -13.10 16.92
CA ILE A 307 -11.16 -12.88 16.28
C ILE A 307 -12.23 -13.80 16.87
N ASP A 308 -11.94 -15.09 17.01
CA ASP A 308 -12.85 -16.09 17.60
C ASP A 308 -13.21 -15.75 19.07
N GLU A 309 -12.28 -15.15 19.82
CA GLU A 309 -12.46 -14.71 21.21
C GLU A 309 -13.06 -13.29 21.35
N GLY A 310 -13.24 -12.55 20.25
CA GLY A 310 -13.76 -11.18 20.26
C GLY A 310 -12.77 -10.12 20.78
N ILE A 311 -11.49 -10.45 20.85
CA ILE A 311 -10.39 -9.55 21.25
C ILE A 311 -10.01 -8.59 20.12
N VAL A 312 -10.33 -8.95 18.87
CA VAL A 312 -10.07 -8.13 17.67
C VAL A 312 -11.29 -8.22 16.76
N ILE A 313 -11.62 -7.10 16.11
CA ILE A 313 -12.63 -7.06 15.05
C ILE A 313 -11.92 -7.22 13.71
N SER A 314 -12.30 -8.22 12.91
CA SER A 314 -11.95 -8.29 11.48
C SER A 314 -13.14 -7.85 10.64
N THR A 315 -12.93 -6.88 9.77
CA THR A 315 -13.93 -6.49 8.75
C THR A 315 -14.26 -7.64 7.79
N GLY A 316 -13.29 -8.52 7.51
CA GLY A 316 -13.50 -9.73 6.71
C GLY A 316 -14.41 -10.75 7.39
N GLN A 317 -14.45 -10.78 8.73
CA GLN A 317 -15.43 -11.60 9.46
C GLN A 317 -16.79 -10.88 9.60
N LEU A 318 -16.82 -9.55 9.63
CA LEU A 318 -18.07 -8.79 9.75
C LEU A 318 -19.03 -9.05 8.57
N ILE A 319 -18.50 -9.35 7.39
CA ILE A 319 -19.32 -9.68 6.20
C ILE A 319 -20.05 -11.02 6.33
N ASP A 320 -19.60 -11.92 7.23
CA ASP A 320 -20.28 -13.20 7.48
C ASP A 320 -21.63 -13.01 8.19
N ASN A 321 -21.90 -11.81 8.70
CA ASN A 321 -23.21 -11.45 9.23
C ASN A 321 -24.22 -11.32 8.09
N ASP A 322 -25.28 -12.13 8.10
CA ASP A 322 -26.34 -12.14 7.07
C ASP A 322 -26.94 -10.76 6.74
N VAL A 323 -27.07 -9.88 7.74
CA VAL A 323 -27.60 -8.54 7.54
C VAL A 323 -26.58 -7.66 6.82
N VAL A 324 -25.31 -7.75 7.21
CA VAL A 324 -24.21 -7.04 6.55
C VAL A 324 -24.07 -7.50 5.10
N ARG A 325 -23.97 -8.82 4.89
CA ARG A 325 -23.83 -9.39 3.55
C ARG A 325 -24.96 -8.99 2.62
N ARG A 326 -26.21 -9.10 3.07
CA ARG A 326 -27.38 -8.73 2.27
C ARG A 326 -27.37 -7.24 1.91
N SER A 327 -27.07 -6.37 2.86
CA SER A 327 -26.96 -4.93 2.58
C SER A 327 -25.85 -4.64 1.57
N PHE A 328 -24.71 -5.34 1.66
CA PHE A 328 -23.62 -5.19 0.69
C PHE A 328 -24.00 -5.73 -0.69
N ASP A 329 -24.67 -6.88 -0.76
CA ASP A 329 -25.20 -7.45 -2.01
C ASP A 329 -26.19 -6.51 -2.70
N GLU A 330 -27.08 -5.87 -1.94
CA GLU A 330 -28.08 -4.92 -2.45
C GLU A 330 -27.46 -3.63 -3.00
N ASN A 331 -26.27 -3.25 -2.53
CA ASN A 331 -25.55 -2.04 -2.92
C ASN A 331 -24.28 -2.34 -3.75
N PHE A 332 -24.09 -3.58 -4.20
CA PHE A 332 -22.88 -3.99 -4.90
C PHE A 332 -22.76 -3.30 -6.27
N PHE A 333 -21.54 -2.87 -6.60
CA PHE A 333 -21.16 -2.40 -7.92
C PHE A 333 -19.71 -2.77 -8.23
N THR A 334 -19.33 -2.76 -9.50
CA THR A 334 -17.93 -2.93 -9.89
C THR A 334 -17.20 -1.61 -9.68
N VAL A 335 -16.31 -1.58 -8.70
CA VAL A 335 -15.46 -0.43 -8.39
C VAL A 335 -14.23 -0.43 -9.29
N SER A 336 -13.86 0.74 -9.82
CA SER A 336 -12.57 0.95 -10.49
C SER A 336 -12.02 2.33 -10.12
N TRP A 337 -11.17 2.37 -9.11
CA TRP A 337 -10.52 3.60 -8.68
C TRP A 337 -9.53 4.17 -9.72
N ARG A 338 -9.10 3.32 -10.65
CA ARG A 338 -8.20 3.69 -11.73
C ARG A 338 -8.96 4.27 -12.91
N ASP A 339 -9.94 3.54 -13.44
CA ASP A 339 -10.52 3.85 -14.76
C ASP A 339 -11.89 4.55 -14.66
N ASP A 340 -12.62 4.37 -13.56
CA ASP A 340 -13.96 4.93 -13.35
C ASP A 340 -14.08 5.65 -12.01
N TYR A 341 -13.15 6.57 -11.77
CA TYR A 341 -12.91 7.16 -10.46
C TYR A 341 -14.09 7.95 -9.89
N VAL A 342 -14.74 8.78 -10.72
CA VAL A 342 -15.85 9.64 -10.28
C VAL A 342 -17.07 8.80 -9.94
N ASN A 343 -17.48 7.87 -10.81
CA ASN A 343 -18.63 7.01 -10.54
C ASN A 343 -18.34 6.04 -9.39
N SER A 344 -17.11 5.53 -9.28
CA SER A 344 -16.70 4.71 -8.13
C SER A 344 -16.83 5.46 -6.81
N ALA A 345 -16.41 6.73 -6.77
CA ALA A 345 -16.55 7.57 -5.58
C ALA A 345 -18.03 7.82 -5.24
N MET A 346 -18.85 8.18 -6.23
CA MET A 346 -20.28 8.40 -6.06
C MET A 346 -20.99 7.15 -5.53
N ASN A 347 -20.86 6.04 -6.26
CA ASN A 347 -21.54 4.78 -5.92
C ASN A 347 -21.12 4.25 -4.55
N LEU A 348 -19.84 4.42 -4.17
CA LEU A 348 -19.37 4.03 -2.84
C LEU A 348 -20.13 4.78 -1.74
N TRP A 349 -20.20 6.11 -1.84
CA TRP A 349 -20.81 6.93 -0.80
C TRP A 349 -22.33 6.82 -0.78
N GLU A 350 -22.98 6.71 -1.94
CA GLU A 350 -24.41 6.41 -2.03
C GLU A 350 -24.74 5.07 -1.37
N GLY A 351 -23.94 4.03 -1.65
CA GLY A 351 -24.08 2.72 -1.01
C GLY A 351 -23.88 2.78 0.51
N ILE A 352 -22.84 3.49 0.97
CA ILE A 352 -22.58 3.71 2.41
C ILE A 352 -23.77 4.41 3.08
N SER A 353 -24.28 5.48 2.49
CA SER A 353 -25.44 6.21 3.01
C SER A 353 -26.68 5.34 3.09
N ALA A 354 -26.94 4.51 2.07
CA ALA A 354 -28.10 3.63 2.02
C ALA A 354 -28.06 2.55 3.13
N MET A 355 -26.87 2.05 3.47
CA MET A 355 -26.74 0.94 4.44
C MET A 355 -26.40 1.39 5.87
N ARG A 356 -25.92 2.62 6.06
CA ARG A 356 -25.44 3.18 7.34
C ARG A 356 -26.33 2.84 8.53
N ASP A 357 -27.62 3.18 8.46
CA ASP A 357 -28.54 3.05 9.59
C ASP A 357 -28.81 1.58 9.96
N THR A 358 -28.63 0.67 9.01
CA THR A 358 -28.78 -0.77 9.22
C THR A 358 -27.50 -1.39 9.79
N ILE A 359 -26.34 -0.98 9.29
CA ILE A 359 -25.05 -1.63 9.59
C ILE A 359 -24.35 -1.04 10.81
N LEU A 360 -24.36 0.29 10.98
CA LEU A 360 -23.65 0.93 12.09
C LEU A 360 -24.08 0.40 13.47
N PRO A 361 -25.36 0.09 13.78
CA PRO A 361 -25.73 -0.48 15.07
C PRO A 361 -25.00 -1.80 15.37
N ILE A 362 -24.78 -2.65 14.37
CA ILE A 362 -24.07 -3.92 14.50
C ILE A 362 -22.60 -3.64 14.84
N PHE A 363 -21.98 -2.73 14.09
CA PHE A 363 -20.55 -2.41 14.25
C PHE A 363 -20.28 -1.69 15.58
N LYS A 364 -21.15 -0.75 15.96
CA LYS A 364 -21.09 -0.06 17.26
C LYS A 364 -21.18 -1.03 18.43
N ARG A 365 -22.02 -2.07 18.34
CA ARG A 365 -22.09 -3.11 19.39
C ARG A 365 -20.78 -3.88 19.53
N ASN A 366 -20.17 -4.28 18.42
CA ASN A 366 -18.86 -4.96 18.44
C ASN A 366 -17.77 -4.05 19.00
N LEU A 367 -17.76 -2.78 18.61
CA LEU A 367 -16.84 -1.77 19.13
C LEU A 367 -17.00 -1.51 20.62
N ILE A 368 -18.22 -1.49 21.15
CA ILE A 368 -18.46 -1.33 22.60
C ILE A 368 -17.96 -2.56 23.37
N ALA A 369 -18.10 -3.77 22.80
CA ALA A 369 -17.57 -4.98 23.40
C ALA A 369 -16.03 -4.95 23.48
N LEU A 370 -15.38 -4.52 22.39
CA LEU A 370 -13.93 -4.40 22.29
C LEU A 370 -13.35 -3.23 23.11
N TYR A 371 -14.04 -2.09 23.09
CA TYR A 371 -13.67 -0.87 23.80
C TYR A 371 -14.81 -0.43 24.73
N PRO A 372 -14.91 -1.00 25.95
CA PRO A 372 -16.00 -0.69 26.88
C PRO A 372 -16.14 0.80 27.22
N GLY A 373 -15.03 1.56 27.14
CA GLY A 373 -15.02 3.02 27.30
C GLY A 373 -15.89 3.76 26.29
N LEU A 374 -16.21 3.16 25.13
CA LEU A 374 -17.08 3.73 24.10
C LEU A 374 -18.58 3.63 24.43
N SER A 375 -18.96 2.95 25.51
CA SER A 375 -20.36 2.84 25.95
C SER A 375 -20.93 4.13 26.55
N SER A 376 -20.09 5.11 26.86
CA SER A 376 -20.50 6.37 27.47
C SER A 376 -21.44 7.16 26.56
N THR A 377 -22.50 7.75 27.13
CA THR A 377 -23.47 8.59 26.40
C THR A 377 -22.97 10.01 26.15
N ASP A 378 -21.76 10.37 26.58
CA ASP A 378 -21.23 11.70 26.32
C ASP A 378 -21.00 11.91 24.81
N LYS A 379 -21.14 13.17 24.39
CA LYS A 379 -21.17 13.52 22.97
C LYS A 379 -19.85 13.24 22.25
N ASN A 380 -18.72 13.31 22.96
CA ASN A 380 -17.41 13.11 22.34
C ASN A 380 -17.18 11.62 22.12
N THR A 381 -17.40 10.80 23.14
CA THR A 381 -17.30 9.34 23.04
C THR A 381 -18.28 8.76 22.03
N GLN A 382 -19.53 9.24 21.98
CA GLN A 382 -20.49 8.77 20.96
C GLN A 382 -20.05 9.09 19.53
N ARG A 383 -19.36 10.22 19.31
CA ARG A 383 -18.80 10.54 17.99
C ARG A 383 -17.60 9.67 17.65
N GLU A 384 -16.71 9.41 18.61
CA GLU A 384 -15.60 8.49 18.38
C GLU A 384 -16.10 7.08 18.06
N LEU A 385 -17.13 6.61 18.77
CA LEU A 385 -17.79 5.35 18.48
C LEU A 385 -18.37 5.32 17.07
N GLU A 386 -19.03 6.40 16.64
CA GLU A 386 -19.55 6.53 15.29
C GLU A 386 -18.44 6.61 14.23
N GLU A 387 -17.34 7.33 14.50
CA GLU A 387 -16.18 7.43 13.61
C GLU A 387 -15.54 6.05 13.41
N ARG A 388 -15.25 5.31 14.49
CA ARG A 388 -14.72 3.95 14.40
C ARG A 388 -15.65 3.02 13.64
N ALA A 389 -16.96 3.14 13.86
CA ALA A 389 -17.96 2.32 13.15
C ALA A 389 -18.02 2.66 11.66
N MET A 390 -17.91 3.94 11.29
CA MET A 390 -17.82 4.38 9.90
C MET A 390 -16.53 3.89 9.24
N LEU A 391 -15.37 3.96 9.90
CA LEU A 391 -14.12 3.43 9.35
C LEU A 391 -14.20 1.92 9.07
N LEU A 392 -14.82 1.16 9.98
CA LEU A 392 -15.11 -0.27 9.75
C LEU A 392 -16.06 -0.48 8.56
N LEU A 393 -17.12 0.32 8.42
CA LEU A 393 -18.06 0.24 7.30
C LEU A 393 -17.41 0.55 5.96
N CYS A 394 -16.68 1.66 5.89
CA CYS A 394 -15.99 2.10 4.69
C CYS A 394 -14.97 1.08 4.22
N ASN A 395 -14.16 0.51 5.13
CA ASN A 395 -13.24 -0.56 4.74
C ASN A 395 -13.96 -1.85 4.37
N ALA A 396 -14.90 -2.35 5.20
CA ALA A 396 -15.57 -3.62 4.94
C ALA A 396 -16.27 -3.60 3.58
N PHE A 397 -16.93 -2.50 3.23
CA PHE A 397 -17.62 -2.37 1.95
C PHE A 397 -16.66 -2.18 0.79
N ASN A 398 -15.65 -1.31 0.91
CA ASN A 398 -14.64 -1.15 -0.14
C ASN A 398 -13.92 -2.49 -0.41
N ALA A 399 -13.51 -3.20 0.63
CA ALA A 399 -12.92 -4.53 0.53
C ALA A 399 -13.87 -5.54 -0.13
N TYR A 400 -15.16 -5.52 0.23
CA TYR A 400 -16.17 -6.39 -0.37
C TYR A 400 -16.38 -6.13 -1.87
N LEU A 401 -16.31 -4.87 -2.31
CA LEU A 401 -16.42 -4.52 -3.73
C LEU A 401 -15.22 -5.06 -4.55
N HIS A 402 -14.05 -5.17 -3.92
CA HIS A 402 -12.83 -5.67 -4.56
C HIS A 402 -12.60 -7.18 -4.40
N ASN A 403 -13.08 -7.77 -3.30
CA ASN A 403 -12.77 -9.14 -2.90
C ASN A 403 -13.98 -9.78 -2.22
N ARG A 404 -15.05 -9.94 -3.01
CA ARG A 404 -16.38 -10.39 -2.56
C ARG A 404 -16.40 -11.85 -2.10
N ASP A 405 -15.64 -12.71 -2.77
CA ASP A 405 -15.61 -14.15 -2.52
C ASP A 405 -14.64 -14.53 -1.38
N HIS A 406 -14.00 -13.53 -0.77
CA HIS A 406 -13.12 -13.72 0.38
C HIS A 406 -13.84 -14.41 1.54
N ASN A 407 -13.17 -15.40 2.12
CA ASN A 407 -13.55 -16.01 3.38
C ASN A 407 -12.41 -15.84 4.38
N GLU A 408 -12.63 -15.01 5.41
CA GLU A 408 -11.61 -14.68 6.39
C GLU A 408 -11.14 -15.91 7.19
N ALA A 409 -12.06 -16.81 7.54
CA ALA A 409 -11.74 -18.01 8.31
C ALA A 409 -10.86 -19.00 7.52
N ASP A 410 -11.12 -19.12 6.22
CA ASP A 410 -10.31 -19.95 5.31
C ASP A 410 -8.95 -19.32 5.07
N TYR A 411 -8.88 -18.01 4.80
CA TYR A 411 -7.63 -17.27 4.62
C TYR A 411 -6.68 -17.41 5.82
N LEU A 412 -7.20 -17.25 7.04
CA LEU A 412 -6.40 -17.33 8.26
C LEU A 412 -5.92 -18.76 8.60
N GLN A 413 -6.41 -19.77 7.88
CA GLN A 413 -5.97 -21.16 7.98
C GLN A 413 -5.12 -21.61 6.78
N MET A 414 -5.08 -20.80 5.72
CA MET A 414 -4.38 -21.14 4.50
C MET A 414 -2.89 -20.78 4.59
N GLU A 415 -2.05 -21.71 4.11
CA GLU A 415 -0.63 -21.46 3.87
C GLU A 415 -0.47 -20.34 2.82
N ASP A 416 0.51 -19.46 3.01
CA ASP A 416 0.69 -18.27 2.15
C ASP A 416 0.84 -18.64 0.66
N GLU A 417 1.59 -19.72 0.35
CA GLU A 417 1.82 -20.22 -1.01
C GLU A 417 0.53 -20.62 -1.74
N LYS A 418 -0.44 -21.18 -1.01
CA LYS A 418 -1.73 -21.57 -1.60
C LYS A 418 -2.66 -20.40 -1.81
N TYR A 419 -2.49 -19.36 -1.00
CA TYR A 419 -3.23 -18.14 -1.21
C TYR A 419 -2.77 -17.49 -2.50
N GLU A 420 -1.45 -17.33 -2.73
CA GLU A 420 -0.88 -16.73 -3.96
C GLU A 420 -1.42 -17.33 -5.30
N GLU A 421 -2.00 -18.53 -5.29
CA GLU A 421 -2.61 -19.19 -6.46
C GLU A 421 -4.08 -18.77 -6.76
N GLN A 422 -4.75 -18.00 -5.90
CA GLN A 422 -6.14 -17.55 -6.09
C GLN A 422 -6.25 -16.23 -6.87
N GLU A 423 -7.44 -15.89 -7.37
CA GLU A 423 -7.70 -14.58 -7.99
C GLU A 423 -7.88 -13.55 -6.85
N HIS A 424 -7.00 -12.53 -6.79
CA HIS A 424 -6.82 -11.70 -5.59
C HIS A 424 -7.39 -10.29 -5.71
N TYR A 425 -7.50 -9.66 -4.53
CA TYR A 425 -7.68 -8.22 -4.35
C TYR A 425 -6.75 -7.43 -5.29
N GLU A 426 -7.30 -6.55 -6.14
CA GLU A 426 -6.59 -5.89 -7.26
C GLU A 426 -5.30 -5.14 -6.87
N TYR A 427 -5.16 -4.79 -5.58
CA TYR A 427 -4.03 -4.02 -5.05
C TYR A 427 -3.16 -4.84 -4.08
N ASP A 428 -3.20 -6.17 -4.13
CA ASP A 428 -2.38 -7.06 -3.30
C ASP A 428 -0.91 -7.09 -3.73
N GLU A 429 -0.67 -6.92 -5.03
CA GLU A 429 0.64 -6.74 -5.63
C GLU A 429 1.24 -5.40 -5.22
N HIS A 430 2.48 -5.45 -4.75
CA HIS A 430 3.20 -4.23 -4.41
C HIS A 430 3.62 -3.47 -5.68
N ARG A 431 2.71 -2.63 -6.17
CA ARG A 431 2.98 -1.65 -7.23
C ARG A 431 3.42 -0.37 -6.55
N GLU A 432 4.72 -0.11 -6.56
CA GLU A 432 5.26 1.07 -5.91
C GLU A 432 4.66 2.34 -6.50
N GLU A 433 4.22 3.20 -5.59
CA GLU A 433 3.81 4.54 -5.90
C GLU A 433 4.65 5.49 -5.08
N GLY A 434 5.61 6.13 -5.76
CA GLY A 434 6.17 7.47 -5.56
C GLY A 434 5.92 8.20 -4.25
N VAL A 435 6.92 8.98 -3.82
CA VAL A 435 6.77 9.89 -2.68
C VAL A 435 5.90 11.04 -3.13
N LYS A 436 4.66 11.02 -2.67
CA LYS A 436 3.72 12.10 -2.81
C LYS A 436 3.72 12.92 -1.52
N ILE A 437 4.49 14.01 -1.50
CA ILE A 437 4.22 15.14 -0.61
C ILE A 437 3.42 16.14 -1.43
N SER A 438 2.09 16.05 -1.37
CA SER A 438 1.23 17.09 -1.93
C SER A 438 -0.01 17.28 -1.07
N ARG A 439 -0.37 18.55 -0.85
CA ARG A 439 -1.78 18.90 -0.65
C ARG A 439 -2.50 18.58 -1.95
N GLY A 440 -3.46 17.64 -1.90
CA GLY A 440 -4.38 17.39 -3.01
C GLY A 440 -3.80 16.68 -4.24
N GLY A 441 -2.92 15.68 -4.11
CA GLY A 441 -2.82 14.72 -5.22
C GLY A 441 -4.00 13.75 -5.20
N HIS A 442 -4.35 13.19 -6.34
CA HIS A 442 -5.62 12.50 -6.55
C HIS A 442 -5.44 11.03 -7.02
N PRO A 443 -4.61 10.18 -6.38
CA PRO A 443 -4.44 8.78 -6.80
C PRO A 443 -5.78 8.01 -6.67
N VAL A 444 -6.00 6.90 -7.40
CA VAL A 444 -5.05 6.06 -8.16
C VAL A 444 -4.82 6.57 -9.59
N TYR A 445 -3.65 6.29 -10.15
CA TYR A 445 -3.20 6.74 -11.47
C TYR A 445 -2.93 5.54 -12.39
N HIS A 446 -2.92 5.75 -13.70
CA HIS A 446 -2.52 4.69 -14.64
C HIS A 446 -1.03 4.38 -14.59
N ILE A 447 -0.21 5.33 -14.15
CA ILE A 447 1.24 5.21 -14.16
C ILE A 447 1.75 5.01 -12.73
N PRO A 448 2.31 3.84 -12.38
CA PRO A 448 2.94 3.61 -11.07
C PRO A 448 4.16 4.52 -10.92
N MET A 449 4.28 5.19 -9.77
CA MET A 449 5.25 6.27 -9.59
C MET A 449 6.60 5.79 -9.05
N LEU A 450 7.69 6.38 -9.55
CA LEU A 450 9.06 6.29 -9.00
C LEU A 450 9.25 7.23 -7.80
N VAL A 451 10.01 6.80 -6.77
CA VAL A 451 10.45 7.61 -5.63
C VAL A 451 11.95 7.90 -5.70
N VAL A 452 12.37 9.17 -5.76
CA VAL A 452 13.55 9.72 -5.06
C VAL A 452 13.36 11.25 -4.89
N ASP A 453 13.51 11.80 -3.68
CA ASP A 453 14.53 12.85 -3.35
C ASP A 453 14.24 13.68 -2.07
N SER A 454 15.30 13.99 -1.32
CA SER A 454 15.49 15.28 -0.63
C SER A 454 17.00 15.60 -0.60
N GLU A 455 17.38 16.80 -1.03
CA GLU A 455 18.75 17.29 -1.28
C GLU A 455 19.70 17.36 -0.07
N ASP A 456 19.37 16.79 1.09
CA ASP A 456 20.25 16.76 2.26
C ASP A 456 20.72 15.34 2.62
N LYS A 457 21.79 14.90 1.95
CA LYS A 457 22.43 13.60 2.19
C LYS A 457 22.89 13.38 3.64
N LYS A 458 23.05 14.44 4.45
CA LYS A 458 23.52 14.30 5.85
C LYS A 458 22.38 14.00 6.83
N ASN A 459 21.13 14.14 6.40
CA ASN A 459 19.92 13.88 7.20
C ASN A 459 19.02 12.77 6.63
N MET A 460 19.54 11.98 5.67
CA MET A 460 18.83 10.80 5.17
C MET A 460 18.88 9.67 6.21
N PRO A 461 17.72 9.13 6.65
CA PRO A 461 17.70 7.88 7.39
C PRO A 461 18.18 6.75 6.47
N GLY A 462 18.79 5.70 7.03
CA GLY A 462 19.07 4.46 6.28
C GLY A 462 17.83 3.88 5.57
N ALA A 463 16.63 4.26 6.02
CA ALA A 463 15.35 3.97 5.40
C ALA A 463 15.15 4.53 3.96
N THR A 464 15.95 5.50 3.52
CA THR A 464 15.84 6.08 2.16
C THR A 464 16.67 5.30 1.13
N GLU A 465 17.86 4.84 1.53
CA GLU A 465 18.63 3.85 0.78
C GLU A 465 17.83 2.55 0.63
N PHE A 466 17.20 2.14 1.74
CA PHE A 466 16.24 1.06 1.81
C PHE A 466 15.02 1.26 0.88
N GLY A 467 14.38 2.44 0.87
CA GLY A 467 13.29 2.73 -0.08
C GLY A 467 13.71 2.52 -1.54
N GLY A 468 14.95 2.89 -1.89
CA GLY A 468 15.54 2.58 -3.20
C GLY A 468 15.84 1.09 -3.43
N GLU A 469 16.28 0.35 -2.40
CA GLU A 469 16.48 -1.11 -2.49
C GLU A 469 15.17 -1.89 -2.60
N ILE A 470 14.08 -1.37 -2.02
CA ILE A 470 12.74 -1.94 -2.20
C ILE A 470 12.35 -1.85 -3.67
N VAL A 471 12.53 -0.68 -4.28
CA VAL A 471 12.26 -0.41 -5.72
C VAL A 471 13.05 -1.35 -6.61
N ARG A 472 14.37 -1.38 -6.42
CA ARG A 472 15.25 -2.24 -7.20
C ARG A 472 14.92 -3.72 -7.00
N GLY A 473 14.65 -4.12 -5.76
CA GLY A 473 14.30 -5.49 -5.42
C GLY A 473 12.96 -5.94 -6.02
N ASN A 474 11.95 -5.07 -6.06
CA ASN A 474 10.65 -5.38 -6.65
C ASN A 474 10.71 -5.41 -8.19
N ARG A 475 11.51 -4.56 -8.80
CA ARG A 475 11.80 -4.61 -10.25
C ARG A 475 12.57 -5.87 -10.65
N LEU A 476 13.59 -6.26 -9.88
CA LEU A 476 14.29 -7.54 -10.08
C LEU A 476 13.35 -8.74 -10.01
N LYS A 477 12.32 -8.66 -9.16
CA LYS A 477 11.28 -9.67 -9.00
C LYS A 477 10.14 -9.58 -10.02
N LYS A 478 10.20 -8.65 -10.98
CA LYS A 478 9.14 -8.36 -11.97
C LYS A 478 7.79 -7.97 -11.36
N SER A 479 7.77 -7.54 -10.11
CA SER A 479 6.57 -7.06 -9.42
C SER A 479 6.22 -5.61 -9.77
N VAL A 480 7.12 -4.92 -10.50
CA VAL A 480 6.91 -3.59 -11.06
C VAL A 480 7.06 -3.71 -12.58
N VAL A 481 6.06 -3.22 -13.31
CA VAL A 481 6.03 -3.25 -14.79
C VAL A 481 6.64 -1.97 -15.36
N ASP A 482 7.52 -2.09 -16.35
CA ASP A 482 7.98 -0.95 -17.13
C ASP A 482 6.85 -0.45 -18.04
N GLY A 483 6.08 0.52 -17.56
CA GLY A 483 5.01 1.15 -18.33
C GLY A 483 5.49 1.96 -19.54
N SER A 484 6.79 2.20 -19.69
CA SER A 484 7.34 2.91 -20.86
C SER A 484 7.67 1.96 -22.02
N GLY A 485 7.85 0.67 -21.75
CA GLY A 485 8.37 -0.31 -22.71
C GLY A 485 9.80 -0.02 -23.19
N THR A 486 10.57 0.81 -22.47
CA THR A 486 11.93 1.21 -22.86
C THR A 486 12.94 0.11 -22.54
N TYR A 487 12.73 -0.63 -21.44
CA TYR A 487 13.64 -1.68 -21.00
C TYR A 487 13.11 -3.05 -21.40
N THR A 488 13.92 -3.81 -22.14
CA THR A 488 13.58 -5.17 -22.55
C THR A 488 13.98 -6.22 -21.53
N GLU A 489 14.99 -5.92 -20.70
CA GLU A 489 15.50 -6.83 -19.67
C GLU A 489 15.17 -6.32 -18.24
N PRO A 490 14.63 -7.17 -17.35
CA PRO A 490 14.24 -6.78 -15.98
C PRO A 490 15.40 -6.25 -15.13
N GLU A 491 16.61 -6.73 -15.37
CA GLU A 491 17.82 -6.31 -14.63
C GLU A 491 18.22 -4.88 -14.99
N GLU A 492 18.03 -4.47 -16.24
CA GLU A 492 18.28 -3.10 -16.72
C GLU A 492 17.24 -2.14 -16.15
N PHE A 493 15.95 -2.53 -16.19
CA PHE A 493 14.88 -1.76 -15.56
C PHE A 493 15.06 -1.63 -14.05
N ALA A 494 15.56 -2.68 -13.39
CA ALA A 494 15.83 -2.65 -11.96
C ALA A 494 16.99 -1.73 -11.57
N GLN A 495 17.96 -1.51 -12.47
CA GLN A 495 19.11 -0.63 -12.21
C GLN A 495 18.82 0.85 -12.45
N ALA A 496 17.94 1.15 -13.41
CA ALA A 496 17.50 2.50 -13.78
C ALA A 496 16.94 3.28 -12.58
#